data_AF-A0A962I0D9-F1
#
_entry.id   AF-A0A962I0D9-F1
#
_cell.length_a   1.000
_cell.length_b   1.000
_cell.length_c   1.000
_cell.angle_alpha   90.00
_cell.angle_beta   90.00
_cell.angle_gamma   90.00
#
_symmetry.space_group_name_H-M   'P 1'
#
loop_
_entity.id
_entity.type
_entity.pdbx_description
1 polymer ?
#
loop_
_entity_poly.entity_id
_entity_poly.type
_entity_poly.pdbx_seq_one_letter_code
_entity_poly.pdbx_strand_id
1 'polypeptide(L)'
;MDPRLTAHALNRWEDLTGRLNAIGDYLPGLALRLTAGLACYLVGSRQLSEGSGFEPLVYPAPIAWLPASLAWSLLSWTMLLAGFLLLLGLCTRISALLLLLLCGISLATQNWPHQWTELLPVFGLPTAAGGSTATWMLAIMLLPLLFQGPGRLSADYLIGLPLGADPAPRAVADWGAWALAALFLGAAALWLWPVLGMSLLAAAIALAAFQRWVVG
;
A
#
# COMPACT_ATOMS: atom_id res chain seq x y z
N MET A 1 -36.17 22.51 20.53
CA MET A 1 -35.83 21.09 20.31
C MET A 1 -35.77 20.43 21.69
N ASP A 2 -36.49 19.33 21.93
CA ASP A 2 -36.56 18.72 23.27
C ASP A 2 -35.18 18.13 23.68
N PRO A 3 -34.58 18.57 24.80
CA PRO A 3 -33.30 18.07 25.30
C PRO A 3 -33.28 16.54 25.51
N ARG A 4 -34.42 15.92 25.80
CA ARG A 4 -34.52 14.47 26.02
C ARG A 4 -34.47 13.68 24.71
N LEU A 5 -35.11 14.21 23.66
CA LEU A 5 -35.08 13.60 22.33
C LEU A 5 -33.68 13.67 21.72
N THR A 6 -32.97 14.78 21.94
CA THR A 6 -31.58 14.95 21.45
C THR A 6 -30.60 14.02 22.17
N ALA A 7 -30.68 13.90 23.50
CA ALA A 7 -29.84 12.97 24.27
C ALA A 7 -30.05 11.50 23.87
N HIS A 8 -31.31 11.09 23.65
CA HIS A 8 -31.60 9.72 23.25
C HIS A 8 -31.14 9.41 21.81
N ALA A 9 -31.23 10.37 20.90
CA ALA A 9 -30.70 10.24 19.54
C ALA A 9 -29.17 10.13 19.54
N LEU A 10 -28.48 10.93 20.37
CA LEU A 10 -27.03 10.89 20.51
C LEU A 10 -26.56 9.53 21.05
N ASN A 11 -27.16 9.03 22.13
CA ASN A 11 -26.80 7.72 22.70
C ASN A 11 -27.01 6.58 21.70
N ARG A 12 -28.08 6.63 20.89
CA ARG A 12 -28.31 5.63 19.83
C ARG A 12 -27.27 5.73 18.72
N TRP A 13 -26.89 6.94 18.32
CA TRP A 13 -25.85 7.15 17.32
C TRP A 13 -24.49 6.64 17.82
N GLU A 14 -24.14 6.90 19.09
CA GLU A 14 -22.91 6.42 19.72
C GLU A 14 -22.87 4.88 19.78
N ASP A 15 -23.95 4.21 20.19
CA ASP A 15 -24.02 2.74 20.22
C ASP A 15 -23.87 2.13 18.81
N LEU A 16 -24.60 2.67 17.83
CA LEU A 16 -24.50 2.22 16.44
C LEU A 16 -23.10 2.41 15.87
N THR A 17 -22.51 3.58 16.09
CA THR A 17 -21.16 3.90 15.62
C THR A 17 -20.12 3.04 16.31
N GLY A 18 -20.27 2.79 17.61
CA GLY A 18 -19.39 1.89 18.36
C GLY A 18 -19.40 0.46 17.80
N ARG A 19 -20.58 -0.07 17.46
CA ARG A 19 -20.71 -1.40 16.83
C ARG A 19 -20.09 -1.46 15.43
N LEU A 20 -20.28 -0.42 14.62
CA LEU A 20 -19.67 -0.34 13.30
C LEU A 20 -18.14 -0.24 13.38
N ASN A 21 -17.62 0.56 14.31
CA ASN A 21 -16.17 0.66 14.57
C ASN A 21 -15.60 -0.69 15.00
N ALA A 22 -16.32 -1.46 15.82
CA ALA A 22 -15.89 -2.80 16.22
C ALA A 22 -15.71 -3.73 15.00
N ILE A 23 -16.59 -3.66 14.00
CA ILE A 23 -16.44 -4.41 12.74
C ILE A 23 -15.34 -3.81 11.86
N GLY A 24 -15.12 -2.50 11.93
CA GLY A 24 -14.06 -1.76 11.23
C GLY A 24 -12.65 -2.27 11.52
N ASP A 25 -12.41 -2.90 12.67
CA ASP A 25 -11.12 -3.51 13.01
C ASP A 25 -10.83 -4.83 12.27
N TYR A 26 -11.86 -5.43 11.65
CA TYR A 26 -11.79 -6.76 11.04
C TYR A 26 -12.01 -6.69 9.52
N LEU A 27 -13.16 -6.17 9.10
CA LEU A 27 -13.67 -6.35 7.73
C LEU A 27 -12.93 -5.50 6.68
N PRO A 28 -12.66 -4.20 6.88
CA PRO A 28 -11.96 -3.38 5.89
C PRO A 28 -10.56 -3.90 5.57
N GLY A 29 -9.77 -4.24 6.59
CA GLY A 29 -8.43 -4.79 6.42
C GLY A 29 -8.45 -6.12 5.68
N LEU A 30 -9.40 -7.01 6.00
CA LEU A 30 -9.58 -8.27 5.27
C LEU A 30 -9.97 -8.03 3.80
N ALA A 31 -10.97 -7.19 3.54
CA ALA A 31 -11.42 -6.88 2.19
C ALA A 31 -10.29 -6.31 1.33
N LEU A 32 -9.54 -5.34 1.87
CA LEU A 32 -8.38 -4.76 1.19
C LEU A 32 -7.31 -5.81 0.86
N ARG A 33 -6.96 -6.68 1.81
CA ARG A 33 -6.00 -7.78 1.59
C ARG A 33 -6.47 -8.75 0.51
N LEU A 34 -7.73 -9.18 0.57
CA LEU A 34 -8.30 -10.11 -0.40
C LEU A 34 -8.32 -9.49 -1.80
N THR A 35 -8.80 -8.26 -1.94
CA THR A 35 -8.87 -7.62 -3.26
C THR A 35 -7.48 -7.31 -3.82
N ALA A 36 -6.62 -6.65 -3.06
CA ALA A 36 -5.28 -6.28 -3.53
C ALA A 36 -4.39 -7.52 -3.74
N GLY A 37 -4.40 -8.45 -2.78
CA GLY A 37 -3.62 -9.68 -2.83
C GLY A 37 -4.06 -10.59 -3.98
N LEU A 38 -5.36 -10.76 -4.19
CA LEU A 38 -5.89 -11.58 -5.29
C LEU A 38 -5.55 -10.96 -6.65
N ALA A 39 -5.71 -9.64 -6.79
CA ALA A 39 -5.35 -8.94 -8.02
C ALA A 39 -3.86 -9.19 -8.37
N CYS A 40 -2.96 -8.99 -7.40
CA CYS A 40 -1.52 -9.22 -7.60
C CYS A 40 -1.21 -10.68 -7.92
N TYR A 41 -1.82 -11.62 -7.18
CA TYR A 41 -1.61 -13.06 -7.40
C TYR A 41 -2.06 -13.49 -8.81
N LEU A 42 -3.23 -13.03 -9.26
CA LEU A 42 -3.74 -13.36 -10.59
C LEU A 42 -2.89 -12.74 -11.70
N VAL A 43 -2.45 -11.49 -11.53
CA VAL A 43 -1.56 -10.84 -12.52
C VAL A 43 -0.20 -11.54 -12.55
N GLY A 44 0.39 -11.84 -11.39
CA GLY A 44 1.69 -12.51 -11.29
C GLY A 44 1.68 -13.91 -11.90
N SER A 45 0.62 -14.69 -11.64
CA SER A 45 0.48 -16.05 -12.19
C SER A 45 0.30 -16.03 -13.71
N ARG A 46 -0.44 -15.06 -14.26
CA ARG A 46 -0.54 -14.85 -15.72
C ARG A 46 0.80 -14.45 -16.32
N GLN A 47 1.52 -13.50 -15.74
CA GLN A 47 2.84 -13.07 -16.24
C GLN A 47 3.87 -14.20 -16.26
N LEU A 48 3.81 -15.13 -15.30
CA LEU A 48 4.68 -16.31 -15.29
C LEU A 48 4.24 -17.39 -16.30
N SER A 49 2.95 -17.50 -16.57
CA SER A 49 2.40 -18.51 -17.49
C SER A 49 2.51 -18.11 -18.97
N GLU A 50 2.29 -16.84 -19.27
CA GLU A 50 2.32 -16.28 -20.63
C GLU A 50 3.75 -15.96 -21.10
N GLY A 51 4.69 -15.84 -20.15
CA GLY A 51 6.07 -15.44 -20.42
C GLY A 51 6.18 -13.96 -20.80
N SER A 52 7.40 -13.42 -20.77
CA SER A 52 7.65 -12.10 -21.33
C SER A 52 7.64 -12.22 -22.85
N GLY A 53 6.56 -11.82 -23.51
CA GLY A 53 6.65 -11.47 -24.93
C GLY A 53 7.65 -10.32 -25.02
N PHE A 54 8.89 -10.60 -25.42
CA PHE A 54 10.05 -9.69 -25.36
C PHE A 54 9.97 -8.53 -26.37
N GLU A 55 8.86 -7.80 -26.37
CA GLU A 55 8.83 -6.39 -26.75
C GLU A 55 9.63 -5.59 -25.70
N PRO A 56 10.39 -4.56 -26.08
CA PRO A 56 11.28 -3.87 -25.16
C PRO A 56 10.49 -3.02 -24.15
N LEU A 57 10.10 -3.62 -23.01
CA LEU A 57 9.64 -2.88 -21.84
C LEU A 57 10.80 -2.05 -21.28
N VAL A 58 10.59 -0.74 -21.17
CA VAL A 58 11.59 0.19 -20.62
C VAL A 58 11.37 0.30 -19.12
N TYR A 59 12.18 -0.41 -18.35
CA TYR A 59 12.16 -0.32 -16.89
C TYR A 59 12.91 0.93 -16.41
N PRO A 60 12.48 1.53 -15.29
CA PRO A 60 13.25 2.57 -14.64
C PRO A 60 14.48 1.99 -13.90
N ALA A 61 15.52 2.81 -13.71
CA ALA A 61 16.67 2.41 -12.90
C ALA A 61 16.25 2.13 -11.43
N PRO A 62 16.91 1.20 -10.72
CA PRO A 62 18.04 0.37 -11.16
C PRO A 62 17.63 -0.90 -11.92
N ILE A 63 16.33 -1.19 -12.06
CA ILE A 63 15.84 -2.40 -12.75
C ILE A 63 16.27 -2.42 -14.22
N ALA A 64 16.40 -1.23 -14.83
CA ALA A 64 16.99 -1.04 -16.15
C ALA A 64 18.38 -1.67 -16.34
N TRP A 65 19.15 -1.89 -15.27
CA TRP A 65 20.50 -2.47 -15.34
C TRP A 65 20.48 -4.01 -15.40
N LEU A 66 19.32 -4.63 -15.13
CA LEU A 66 19.15 -6.08 -15.20
C LEU A 66 18.80 -6.49 -16.64
N PRO A 67 19.16 -7.70 -17.08
CA PRO A 67 18.61 -8.29 -18.30
C PRO A 67 17.08 -8.31 -18.24
N ALA A 68 16.41 -7.98 -19.35
CA ALA A 68 14.94 -7.85 -19.38
C ALA A 68 14.21 -9.12 -18.91
N SER A 69 14.72 -10.30 -19.24
CA SER A 69 14.19 -11.59 -18.77
C SER A 69 14.27 -11.74 -17.25
N LEU A 70 15.40 -11.35 -16.65
CA LEU A 70 15.60 -11.42 -15.21
C LEU A 70 14.72 -10.39 -14.49
N ALA A 71 14.64 -9.16 -15.01
CA ALA A 71 13.75 -8.12 -14.48
C ALA A 71 12.29 -8.60 -14.51
N TRP A 72 11.82 -9.11 -15.64
CA TRP A 72 10.48 -9.66 -15.77
C TRP A 72 10.20 -10.76 -14.75
N SER A 73 11.07 -11.77 -14.67
CA SER A 73 10.91 -12.87 -13.72
C SER A 73 10.90 -12.38 -12.28
N LEU A 74 11.81 -11.49 -11.90
CA LEU A 74 11.90 -10.96 -10.55
C LEU A 74 10.63 -10.19 -10.15
N LEU A 75 10.17 -9.30 -11.01
CA LEU A 75 8.95 -8.52 -10.77
C LEU A 75 7.71 -9.42 -10.69
N SER A 76 7.59 -10.39 -11.61
CA SER A 76 6.47 -11.33 -11.66
C SER A 76 6.40 -12.23 -10.41
N TRP A 77 7.54 -12.81 -10.02
CA TRP A 77 7.63 -13.65 -8.82
C TRP A 77 7.37 -12.85 -7.55
N THR A 78 7.93 -11.65 -7.46
CA THR A 78 7.71 -10.78 -6.30
C THR A 78 6.24 -10.41 -6.18
N MET A 79 5.58 -10.05 -7.30
CA MET A 79 4.15 -9.75 -7.32
C MET A 79 3.30 -10.95 -6.90
N LEU A 80 3.61 -12.15 -7.41
CA LEU A 80 2.92 -13.40 -7.06
C LEU A 80 3.07 -13.72 -5.57
N LEU A 81 4.31 -13.76 -5.07
CA LEU A 81 4.62 -14.16 -3.70
C LEU A 81 4.10 -13.13 -2.69
N ALA A 82 4.34 -11.83 -2.93
CA ALA A 82 3.84 -10.78 -2.05
C ALA A 82 2.31 -10.72 -2.08
N GLY A 83 1.68 -10.93 -3.25
CA GLY A 83 0.23 -11.04 -3.36
C GLY A 83 -0.33 -12.22 -2.56
N PHE A 84 0.30 -13.39 -2.65
CA PHE A 84 -0.07 -14.57 -1.88
C PHE A 84 0.11 -14.39 -0.37
N LEU A 85 1.25 -13.84 0.06
CA LEU A 85 1.49 -13.51 1.47
C LEU A 85 0.45 -12.51 2.00
N LEU A 86 0.09 -11.51 1.17
CA LEU A 86 -0.93 -10.53 1.52
C LEU A 86 -2.32 -11.17 1.70
N LEU A 87 -2.69 -12.14 0.87
CA LEU A 87 -3.94 -12.90 1.01
C LEU A 87 -4.02 -13.61 2.36
N LEU A 88 -2.94 -14.27 2.78
CA LEU A 88 -2.85 -14.91 4.09
C LEU A 88 -2.80 -13.88 5.24
N GLY A 89 -2.45 -12.63 4.94
CA GLY A 89 -2.12 -11.63 5.95
C GLY A 89 -0.84 -11.99 6.69
N LEU A 90 0.15 -12.52 5.98
CA LEU A 90 1.48 -12.84 6.48
C LEU A 90 2.48 -11.79 5.99
N CYS A 91 3.32 -11.30 6.90
CA CYS A 91 4.28 -10.22 6.66
C CYS A 91 3.62 -9.01 5.98
N THR A 92 2.39 -8.66 6.35
CA THR A 92 1.50 -7.79 5.55
C THR A 92 2.09 -6.43 5.23
N ARG A 93 2.78 -5.78 6.18
CA ARG A 93 3.41 -4.48 5.93
C ARG A 93 4.55 -4.59 4.90
N ILE A 94 5.33 -5.68 4.97
CA ILE A 94 6.41 -5.95 4.01
C ILE A 94 5.82 -6.29 2.64
N SER A 95 4.82 -7.17 2.59
CA SER A 95 4.12 -7.54 1.36
C SER A 95 3.47 -6.32 0.70
N ALA A 96 2.80 -5.46 1.48
CA ALA A 96 2.21 -4.22 1.00
C ALA A 96 3.27 -3.23 0.49
N LEU A 97 4.40 -3.09 1.20
CA LEU A 97 5.52 -2.27 0.74
C LEU A 97 6.07 -2.77 -0.60
N LEU A 98 6.38 -4.07 -0.71
CA LEU A 98 6.91 -4.66 -1.95
C LEU A 98 5.96 -4.43 -3.13
N LEU A 99 4.66 -4.68 -2.94
CA LEU A 99 3.65 -4.45 -3.97
C LEU A 99 3.51 -2.96 -4.31
N LEU A 100 3.69 -2.05 -3.34
CA LEU A 100 3.64 -0.62 -3.57
C LEU A 100 4.84 -0.13 -4.41
N LEU A 101 6.04 -0.64 -4.13
CA LEU A 101 7.23 -0.37 -4.97
C LEU A 101 7.03 -0.93 -6.39
N LEU A 102 6.47 -2.13 -6.53
CA LEU A 102 6.13 -2.72 -7.82
C LEU A 102 5.09 -1.90 -8.59
N CYS A 103 4.09 -1.33 -7.91
CA CYS A 103 3.16 -0.39 -8.52
C CYS A 103 3.91 0.82 -9.08
N GLY A 104 4.86 1.38 -8.32
CA GLY A 104 5.70 2.49 -8.79
C GLY A 104 6.48 2.15 -10.07
N ILE A 105 7.15 1.00 -10.10
CA ILE A 105 7.89 0.52 -11.27
C ILE A 105 6.96 0.28 -12.47
N SER A 106 5.81 -0.34 -12.24
CA SER A 106 4.81 -0.64 -13.28
C SER A 106 4.25 0.63 -13.90
N LEU A 107 3.90 1.64 -13.08
CA LEU A 107 3.42 2.92 -13.55
C LEU A 107 4.48 3.68 -14.36
N ALA A 108 5.73 3.66 -13.89
CA ALA A 108 6.85 4.25 -14.63
C ALA A 108 7.07 3.57 -16.00
N THR A 109 6.95 2.24 -16.04
CA THR A 109 7.12 1.44 -17.27
C THR A 109 5.99 1.72 -18.30
N GLN A 110 4.79 2.06 -17.82
CA GLN A 110 3.63 2.38 -18.65
C GLN A 110 3.57 3.85 -19.11
N ASN A 111 4.66 4.62 -18.94
CA ASN A 111 4.74 6.05 -19.27
C ASN A 111 3.65 6.89 -18.57
N TRP A 112 3.56 6.76 -17.24
CA TRP A 112 2.64 7.57 -16.45
C TRP A 112 2.78 9.07 -16.73
N PRO A 113 1.67 9.80 -16.95
CA PRO A 113 1.73 11.24 -17.23
C PRO A 113 2.29 12.03 -16.05
N HIS A 114 3.24 12.91 -16.33
CA HIS A 114 3.93 13.68 -15.28
C HIS A 114 3.20 14.99 -14.93
N GLN A 115 2.25 15.43 -15.74
CA GLN A 115 1.47 16.65 -15.49
C GLN A 115 0.10 16.32 -14.88
N TRP A 116 -0.31 17.07 -13.86
CA TRP A 116 -1.59 16.87 -13.19
C TRP A 116 -2.80 17.00 -14.13
N THR A 117 -2.70 17.86 -15.14
CA THR A 117 -3.72 18.08 -16.17
C THR A 117 -3.91 16.88 -17.09
N GLU A 118 -2.86 16.07 -17.27
CA GLU A 118 -2.84 14.87 -18.11
C GLU A 118 -3.29 13.61 -17.34
N LEU A 119 -3.60 13.75 -16.05
CA LEU A 119 -4.12 12.65 -15.22
C LEU A 119 -5.63 12.47 -15.32
N LEU A 120 -6.38 13.47 -15.82
CA LEU A 120 -7.83 13.34 -15.98
C LEU A 120 -8.24 12.13 -16.83
N PRO A 121 -7.57 11.78 -17.94
CA PRO A 121 -7.85 10.54 -18.68
C PRO A 121 -7.54 9.26 -17.89
N VAL A 122 -6.56 9.29 -16.98
CA VAL A 122 -6.22 8.15 -16.11
C VAL A 122 -7.28 7.93 -15.03
N PHE A 123 -7.89 9.03 -14.54
CA PHE A 123 -8.95 9.02 -13.53
C PHE A 123 -10.36 9.03 -14.10
N GLY A 124 -10.51 9.33 -15.39
CA GLY A 124 -11.79 9.32 -16.10
C GLY A 124 -12.28 7.89 -16.28
N LEU A 125 -13.58 7.66 -16.03
CA LEU A 125 -14.28 6.49 -16.56
C LEU A 125 -14.70 6.85 -18.00
N PRO A 126 -14.31 6.14 -19.09
CA PRO A 126 -15.00 4.90 -19.49
C PRO A 126 -14.20 3.89 -20.38
N THR A 127 -14.77 2.69 -20.56
CA THR A 127 -14.31 1.52 -21.36
C THR A 127 -12.97 0.91 -20.94
N ALA A 128 -13.03 -0.26 -20.28
CA ALA A 128 -11.91 -1.12 -19.89
C ALA A 128 -10.75 -0.36 -19.24
N ALA A 129 -10.83 -0.13 -17.93
CA ALA A 129 -9.75 0.48 -17.14
C ALA A 129 -8.38 -0.04 -17.62
N GLY A 130 -7.60 0.84 -18.25
CA GLY A 130 -6.27 0.51 -18.73
C GLY A 130 -5.36 0.08 -17.57
N GLY A 131 -4.24 -0.58 -17.90
CA GLY A 131 -3.32 -1.13 -16.90
C GLY A 131 -2.83 -0.12 -15.84
N SER A 132 -2.72 1.16 -16.19
CA SER A 132 -2.23 2.22 -15.31
C SER A 132 -3.24 2.63 -14.24
N THR A 133 -4.53 2.79 -14.58
CA THR A 133 -5.59 3.12 -13.62
C THR A 133 -5.75 2.04 -12.56
N ALA A 134 -5.75 0.76 -12.98
CA ALA A 134 -5.84 -0.37 -12.06
C ALA A 134 -4.62 -0.44 -11.11
N THR A 135 -3.42 -0.19 -11.63
CA THR A 135 -2.19 -0.16 -10.83
C THR A 135 -2.19 1.00 -9.82
N TRP A 136 -2.71 2.17 -10.19
CA TRP A 136 -2.84 3.31 -9.28
C TRP A 136 -3.83 3.05 -8.15
N MET A 137 -5.01 2.50 -8.47
CA MET A 137 -5.99 2.13 -7.44
C MET A 137 -5.41 1.08 -6.49
N LEU A 138 -4.69 0.10 -7.03
CA LEU A 138 -3.97 -0.89 -6.23
C LEU A 138 -2.96 -0.22 -5.28
N ALA A 139 -2.16 0.73 -5.77
CA ALA A 139 -1.22 1.49 -4.92
C ALA A 139 -1.93 2.20 -3.75
N ILE A 140 -3.07 2.85 -4.01
CA ILE A 140 -3.88 3.49 -2.96
C ILE A 140 -4.40 2.45 -1.96
N MET A 141 -4.89 1.31 -2.42
CA MET A 141 -5.40 0.24 -1.55
C MET A 141 -4.32 -0.37 -0.64
N LEU A 142 -3.05 -0.30 -1.04
CA LEU A 142 -1.93 -0.80 -0.25
C LEU A 142 -1.52 0.16 0.88
N LEU A 143 -1.79 1.47 0.77
CA LEU A 143 -1.47 2.46 1.81
C LEU A 143 -2.08 2.14 3.19
N PRO A 144 -3.39 1.86 3.32
CA PRO A 144 -3.95 1.47 4.62
C PRO A 144 -3.33 0.17 5.15
N LEU A 145 -3.01 -0.82 4.30
CA LEU A 145 -2.36 -2.06 4.72
C LEU A 145 -0.93 -1.83 5.21
N LEU A 146 -0.21 -0.89 4.59
CA LEU A 146 1.14 -0.49 5.00
C LEU A 146 1.14 0.23 6.35
N PHE A 147 0.21 1.17 6.57
CA PHE A 147 0.20 2.04 7.77
C PHE A 147 -0.62 1.50 8.93
N GLN A 148 -1.83 0.99 8.66
CA GLN A 148 -2.73 0.44 9.69
C GLN A 148 -2.41 -1.03 9.97
N GLY A 149 -1.78 -1.73 9.03
CA GLY A 149 -1.34 -3.11 9.19
C GLY A 149 -2.39 -4.14 8.74
N PRO A 150 -2.29 -5.38 9.22
CA PRO A 150 -2.95 -6.53 8.61
C PRO A 150 -4.41 -6.74 9.04
N GLY A 151 -4.87 -6.04 10.08
CA GLY A 151 -6.15 -6.26 10.75
C GLY A 151 -6.16 -7.55 11.59
N ARG A 152 -7.20 -7.72 12.42
CA ARG A 152 -7.27 -8.82 13.40
C ARG A 152 -7.50 -10.21 12.80
N LEU A 153 -7.98 -10.29 11.55
CA LEU A 153 -8.20 -11.56 10.83
C LEU A 153 -6.99 -12.01 10.00
N SER A 154 -5.78 -11.64 10.41
CA SER A 154 -4.56 -11.93 9.65
C SER A 154 -3.72 -13.02 10.31
N ALA A 155 -2.93 -13.73 9.50
CA ALA A 155 -1.94 -14.66 10.04
C ALA A 155 -0.95 -13.94 10.97
N ASP A 156 -0.50 -12.72 10.62
CA ASP A 156 0.36 -11.88 11.44
C ASP A 156 -0.21 -11.67 12.85
N TYR A 157 -1.50 -11.36 12.95
CA TYR A 157 -2.18 -11.19 14.24
C TYR A 157 -2.24 -12.52 14.99
N LEU A 158 -2.71 -13.59 14.34
CA LEU A 158 -2.88 -14.91 14.97
C LEU A 158 -1.56 -15.53 15.44
N ILE A 159 -0.46 -15.30 14.71
CA ILE A 159 0.89 -15.74 15.09
C ILE A 159 1.48 -14.84 16.19
N GLY A 160 1.13 -13.55 16.22
CA GLY A 160 1.55 -12.63 17.27
C GLY A 160 0.98 -12.97 18.66
N LEU A 161 -0.26 -13.49 18.72
CA LEU A 161 -0.91 -13.90 19.97
C LEU A 161 -0.06 -14.84 20.85
N PRO A 162 0.40 -16.01 20.37
CA PRO A 162 1.23 -16.90 21.18
C PRO A 162 2.63 -16.34 21.46
N LEU A 163 3.12 -15.38 20.67
CA LEU A 163 4.41 -14.71 20.87
C LEU A 163 4.33 -13.57 21.91
N GLY A 164 3.16 -13.31 22.48
CA GLY A 164 2.94 -12.22 23.43
C GLY A 164 3.00 -10.84 22.79
N ALA A 165 2.81 -10.75 21.46
CA ALA A 165 2.73 -9.47 20.78
C ALA A 165 1.47 -8.71 21.25
N ASP A 166 1.60 -7.40 21.44
CA ASP A 166 0.44 -6.56 21.74
C ASP A 166 -0.52 -6.58 20.53
N PRO A 167 -1.77 -7.06 20.69
CA PRO A 167 -2.75 -7.14 19.60
C PRO A 167 -3.16 -5.76 19.07
N ALA A 168 -2.96 -4.69 19.84
CA ALA A 168 -3.27 -3.33 19.44
C ALA A 168 -2.23 -2.35 20.01
N PRO A 169 -1.00 -2.32 19.44
CA PRO A 169 0.03 -1.41 19.89
C PRO A 169 -0.49 0.02 19.88
N ARG A 170 -0.23 0.78 20.96
CA ARG A 170 -0.65 2.18 21.07
C ARG A 170 -0.15 2.97 19.86
N ALA A 171 -1.04 3.70 19.21
CA ALA A 171 -0.66 4.62 18.14
C ALA A 171 0.23 5.73 18.69
N VAL A 172 1.47 5.80 18.19
CA VAL A 172 2.43 6.86 18.51
C VAL A 172 2.59 7.73 17.26
N ALA A 173 2.24 9.00 17.37
CA ALA A 173 2.33 9.99 16.29
C ALA A 173 3.48 10.97 16.58
N ASP A 174 4.70 10.46 16.72
CA ASP A 174 5.89 11.26 16.91
C ASP A 174 6.59 11.59 15.58
N TRP A 175 7.71 12.31 15.65
CA TRP A 175 8.51 12.65 14.47
C TRP A 175 9.06 11.41 13.75
N GLY A 176 9.24 10.29 14.47
CA GLY A 176 9.68 9.02 13.91
C GLY A 176 8.61 8.35 13.06
N ALA A 177 7.34 8.41 13.50
CA ALA A 177 6.21 7.95 12.71
C ALA A 177 6.13 8.70 11.36
N TRP A 178 6.30 10.02 11.37
CA TRP A 178 6.35 10.82 10.14
C TRP A 178 7.60 10.55 9.30
N ALA A 179 8.75 10.31 9.92
CA ALA A 179 9.96 9.91 9.21
C ALA A 179 9.77 8.58 8.47
N LEU A 180 9.17 7.57 9.12
CA LEU A 180 8.85 6.28 8.51
C LEU A 180 7.83 6.41 7.37
N ALA A 181 6.79 7.24 7.56
CA ALA A 181 5.82 7.50 6.51
C ALA A 181 6.49 8.15 5.28
N ALA A 182 7.31 9.18 5.49
CA ALA A 182 8.07 9.83 4.43
C ALA A 182 9.07 8.88 3.75
N LEU A 183 9.70 7.98 4.51
CA LEU A 183 10.60 6.96 3.97
C LEU A 183 9.88 6.02 2.99
N PHE A 184 8.77 5.42 3.42
CA PHE A 184 8.06 4.44 2.59
C PHE A 184 7.37 5.07 1.39
N LEU A 185 6.73 6.23 1.57
CA LEU A 185 6.11 6.97 0.47
C LEU A 185 7.16 7.51 -0.50
N GLY A 186 8.27 8.04 0.01
CA GLY A 186 9.38 8.51 -0.79
C GLY A 186 10.02 7.39 -1.61
N ALA A 187 10.21 6.22 -1.00
CA ALA A 187 10.67 5.01 -1.68
C ALA A 187 9.76 4.62 -2.83
N ALA A 188 8.44 4.54 -2.62
CA ALA A 188 7.49 4.20 -3.68
C ALA A 188 7.39 5.28 -4.78
N ALA A 189 7.47 6.56 -4.40
CA ALA A 189 7.33 7.68 -5.33
C ALA A 189 8.58 7.92 -6.20
N LEU A 190 9.75 7.40 -5.81
CA LEU A 190 11.02 7.60 -6.51
C LEU A 190 10.95 7.26 -8.01
N TRP A 191 10.23 6.20 -8.38
CA TRP A 191 10.11 5.78 -9.79
C TRP A 191 9.13 6.62 -10.60
N LEU A 192 8.10 7.20 -9.97
CA LEU A 192 7.06 8.00 -10.63
C LEU A 192 7.45 9.46 -10.75
N TRP A 193 7.85 10.05 -9.63
CA TRP A 193 8.22 11.45 -9.52
C TRP A 193 9.53 11.53 -8.71
N PRO A 194 10.69 11.38 -9.36
CA PRO A 194 11.98 11.30 -8.68
C PRO A 194 12.23 12.47 -7.72
N VAL A 195 11.84 13.69 -8.10
CA VAL A 195 11.97 14.89 -7.25
C VAL A 195 11.12 14.78 -5.99
N LEU A 196 9.88 14.31 -6.10
CA LEU A 196 9.00 14.09 -4.95
C LEU A 196 9.52 12.95 -4.07
N GLY A 197 9.97 11.85 -4.67
CA GLY A 197 10.56 10.74 -3.93
C GLY A 197 11.79 11.17 -3.15
N MET A 198 12.72 11.88 -3.79
CA MET A 198 13.93 12.42 -3.16
C MET A 198 13.63 13.43 -2.07
N SER A 199 12.65 14.32 -2.26
CA SER A 199 12.26 15.30 -1.23
C SER A 199 11.65 14.64 0.00
N LEU A 200 10.81 13.61 -0.19
CA LEU A 200 10.26 12.81 0.90
C LEU A 200 11.35 12.02 1.63
N LEU A 201 12.32 11.44 0.92
CA LEU A 201 13.45 10.76 1.56
C LEU A 201 14.34 11.73 2.35
N ALA A 202 14.60 12.92 1.81
CA ALA A 202 15.33 13.96 2.54
C ALA A 202 14.56 14.41 3.80
N ALA A 203 13.24 14.58 3.69
CA ALA A 203 12.38 14.87 4.83
C ALA A 203 12.41 13.73 5.87
N ALA A 204 12.39 12.47 5.44
CA ALA A 204 12.50 11.32 6.33
C ALA A 204 13.79 11.35 7.16
N ILE A 205 14.93 11.64 6.52
CA ILE A 205 16.23 11.78 7.20
C ILE A 205 16.21 12.97 8.17
N ALA A 206 15.69 14.12 7.74
CA ALA A 206 15.61 15.32 8.57
C ALA A 206 14.73 15.11 9.81
N LEU A 207 13.56 14.48 9.65
CA LEU A 207 12.64 14.15 10.73
C LEU A 207 13.24 13.14 11.71
N ALA A 208 13.92 12.11 11.20
CA ALA A 208 14.62 11.14 12.04
C ALA A 208 15.76 11.80 12.84
N ALA A 209 16.54 12.69 12.22
CA ALA A 209 17.58 13.45 12.91
C ALA A 209 16.98 14.39 13.98
N PHE A 210 15.88 15.06 13.65
CA PHE A 210 15.18 15.95 14.57
C PHE A 210 14.61 15.19 15.77
N GLN A 211 14.01 14.01 15.57
CA GLN A 211 13.53 13.17 16.66
C GLN A 211 14.66 12.80 17.62
N ARG A 212 15.83 12.41 17.08
CA ARG A 212 17.00 12.07 17.91
C ARG A 212 17.48 13.26 18.73
N TRP A 213 17.34 14.48 18.22
CA TRP A 213 17.69 15.70 18.95
C TRP A 213 16.67 16.08 20.03
N VAL A 214 15.38 15.81 19.81
CA VAL A 214 14.32 16.12 20.79
C VAL A 214 14.26 15.09 21.92
N VAL A 215 14.57 13.83 21.64
CA VAL A 215 14.44 12.71 22.59
C VAL A 215 15.77 12.35 23.27
N GLY A 216 16.91 12.70 22.65
CA GLY A 216 18.26 12.45 23.19
C GLY A 216 18.78 13.61 24.03
#